data_AF-A0A1T3WFA6-F1
#
_entry.id   AF-A0A1T3WFA6-F1
#
_cell.length_a   1.000
_cell.length_b   1.000
_cell.length_c   1.000
_cell.angle_alpha   90.00
_cell.angle_beta   90.00
_cell.angle_gamma   90.00
#
_symmetry.space_group_name_H-M   'P 1'
#
loop_
_entity.id
_entity.type
_entity.pdbx_description
1 polymer ?
#
loop_
_entity_poly.entity_id
_entity_poly.type
_entity_poly.pdbx_seq_one_letter_code
_entity_poly.pdbx_strand_id
1 'polypeptide(L)' 'SIVQMPAGVPVATVSIGGARNAGLLAVRILAAGDPALRARVEKFQADLEATVLEKDARLRAELLGD' A
#
# COMPACT_ATOMS: atom_id res chain seq x y z
N SER A 1 -13.96 -9.84 -15.16
CA SER A 1 -13.19 -11.02 -15.58
C SER A 1 -11.71 -10.66 -15.58
N ILE A 2 -10.95 -11.01 -14.53
CA ILE A 2 -9.50 -10.75 -14.39
C ILE A 2 -8.84 -11.83 -13.49
N VAL A 3 -9.44 -12.10 -12.31
CA VAL A 3 -8.87 -13.00 -11.29
C VAL A 3 -9.00 -14.50 -11.60
N GLN A 4 -9.90 -14.88 -12.52
CA GLN A 4 -10.21 -16.28 -12.85
C GLN A 4 -9.32 -16.82 -13.97
N MET A 5 -8.00 -16.81 -13.78
CA MET A 5 -7.05 -17.30 -14.78
C MET A 5 -6.88 -18.83 -14.70
N PRO A 6 -6.71 -19.51 -15.85
CA PRO A 6 -6.41 -20.95 -15.86
C PRO A 6 -5.03 -21.26 -15.28
N ALA A 7 -4.81 -22.53 -14.94
CA ALA A 7 -3.52 -23.00 -14.46
C ALA A 7 -2.40 -22.71 -15.47
N GLY A 8 -1.24 -22.26 -14.97
CA GLY A 8 -0.05 -21.97 -15.77
C GLY A 8 0.09 -20.52 -16.24
N VAL A 9 -0.95 -19.68 -16.12
CA VAL A 9 -0.90 -18.26 -16.51
C VAL A 9 -1.34 -17.37 -15.34
N PRO A 10 -0.42 -16.97 -14.45
CA PRO A 10 -0.78 -16.20 -13.26
C PRO A 10 -1.06 -14.73 -13.60
N VAL A 11 -2.01 -14.12 -12.86
CA VAL A 11 -2.28 -12.68 -12.90
C VAL A 11 -2.37 -12.16 -11.47
N ALA A 12 -1.56 -11.16 -11.14
CA ALA A 12 -1.62 -10.49 -9.85
C ALA A 12 -2.78 -9.47 -9.84
N THR A 13 -3.95 -9.92 -9.40
CA THR A 13 -5.16 -9.09 -9.37
C THR A 13 -5.20 -8.21 -8.12
N VAL A 14 -5.60 -6.95 -8.27
CA VAL A 14 -5.84 -6.01 -7.17
C VAL A 14 -7.33 -5.69 -7.02
N SER A 15 -7.71 -4.88 -6.03
CA SER A 15 -9.10 -4.48 -5.78
C SER A 15 -9.74 -3.81 -7.01
N ILE A 16 -11.07 -3.88 -7.13
CA ILE A 16 -11.83 -3.13 -8.14
C ILE A 16 -11.54 -1.63 -7.97
N GLY A 17 -11.23 -0.93 -9.07
CA GLY A 17 -10.79 0.47 -9.03
C GLY A 17 -9.42 0.69 -8.37
N GLY A 18 -8.68 -0.37 -8.06
CA GLY A 18 -7.43 -0.36 -7.29
C GLY A 18 -6.18 0.08 -8.04
N ALA A 19 -6.27 1.06 -8.95
CA ALA A 19 -5.14 1.49 -9.78
C ALA A 19 -3.91 1.91 -8.94
N ARG A 20 -4.14 2.60 -7.82
CA ARG A 20 -3.08 2.95 -6.86
C ARG A 20 -2.36 1.71 -6.32
N ASN A 21 -3.13 0.67 -5.95
CA ASN A 21 -2.57 -0.57 -5.44
C ASN A 21 -1.84 -1.36 -6.53
N ALA A 22 -2.29 -1.31 -7.78
CA ALA A 22 -1.56 -1.88 -8.91
C ALA A 22 -0.18 -1.22 -9.08
N GLY A 23 -0.11 0.11 -9.01
CA GLY A 23 1.17 0.83 -9.05
C GLY A 23 2.09 0.49 -7.89
N LEU A 24 1.56 0.43 -6.66
CA LEU A 24 2.32 0.01 -5.49
C LEU A 24 2.83 -1.43 -5.60
N LEU A 25 2.02 -2.35 -6.15
CA LEU A 25 2.43 -3.73 -6.41
C LEU A 25 3.57 -3.80 -7.43
N ALA A 26 3.47 -3.04 -8.53
CA ALA A 26 4.53 -2.97 -9.54
C ALA A 26 5.84 -2.45 -8.93
N VAL A 27 5.80 -1.38 -8.14
CA VAL A 27 6.99 -0.83 -7.47
C VAL A 27 7.57 -1.83 -6.47
N ARG A 28 6.74 -2.58 -5.74
CA ARG A 28 7.22 -3.64 -4.83
C ARG A 28 7.93 -4.78 -5.56
N ILE A 29 7.45 -5.15 -6.75
CA ILE A 29 8.13 -6.15 -7.61
C ILE A 29 9.50 -5.62 -8.04
N LEU A 30 9.59 -4.36 -8.48
CA LEU A 30 10.87 -3.75 -8.88
C LEU A 30 11.83 -3.62 -7.68
N ALA A 31 11.33 -3.21 -6.52
CA ALA A 31 12.10 -3.05 -5.29
C ALA A 31 12.70 -4.37 -4.76
N ALA A 32 12.20 -5.53 -5.21
CA ALA A 32 12.80 -6.82 -4.87
C ALA A 32 14.24 -6.95 -5.40
N GLY A 33 14.58 -6.25 -6.50
CA GLY A 33 15.91 -6.21 -7.10
C GLY A 33 16.66 -4.88 -6.93
N ASP A 34 16.01 -3.84 -6.40
CA ASP A 34 16.57 -2.48 -6.27
C ASP A 34 16.52 -2.01 -4.81
N PRO A 35 17.68 -2.02 -4.09
CA PRO A 35 17.75 -1.58 -2.70
C PRO A 35 17.34 -0.12 -2.47
N ALA A 36 17.63 0.78 -3.42
CA ALA A 36 17.28 2.18 -3.30
C ALA A 36 15.76 2.37 -3.42
N LEU A 37 15.13 1.63 -4.34
CA LEU A 37 13.68 1.63 -4.47
C LEU A 37 13.01 0.97 -3.25
N ARG A 38 13.60 -0.09 -2.69
CA ARG A 38 13.11 -0.71 -1.45
C ARG A 38 13.08 0.28 -0.29
N ALA A 39 14.16 1.04 -0.06
CA ALA A 39 14.18 2.07 0.97
C ALA A 39 13.07 3.13 0.78
N ARG A 40 12.76 3.48 -0.47
CA ARG A 40 11.65 4.40 -0.78
C ARG A 40 10.28 3.80 -0.46
N VAL A 41 10.08 2.50 -0.72
CA VAL A 41 8.85 1.78 -0.35
C VAL A 41 8.68 1.70 1.16
N GLU A 42 9.75 1.41 1.90
CA GLU A 42 9.77 1.36 3.36
C GLU A 42 9.44 2.74 3.95
N LYS A 43 10.07 3.80 3.44
CA LYS A 43 9.72 5.17 3.83
C LYS A 43 8.25 5.48 3.60
N PHE A 44 7.71 5.13 2.43
CA PHE A 44 6.30 5.35 2.13
C PHE A 44 5.36 4.62 3.12
N GLN A 45 5.74 3.43 3.59
CA GLN A 45 4.96 2.70 4.60
C GLN A 45 5.01 3.39 5.96
N ALA A 46 6.19 3.85 6.40
CA ALA A 46 6.34 4.59 7.65
C ALA A 46 5.56 5.92 7.63
N ASP A 47 5.56 6.63 6.50
CA ASP A 47 4.80 7.88 6.36
C ASP A 47 3.28 7.63 6.44
N LEU A 48 2.80 6.48 5.93
CA LEU A 48 1.39 6.09 6.04
C LEU A 48 1.00 5.77 7.48
N GLU A 49 1.85 5.05 8.22
CA GLU A 49 1.66 4.79 9.65
C GLU A 49 1.57 6.09 10.44
N ALA A 50 2.52 7.00 10.25
CA ALA A 50 2.53 8.31 10.89
C ALA A 50 1.23 9.10 10.62
N THR A 51 0.74 9.06 9.37
CA THR A 51 -0.53 9.71 8.99
C THR A 51 -1.73 9.12 9.74
N VAL A 52 -1.75 7.82 10.00
CA VAL A 52 -2.84 7.16 10.74
C VAL A 52 -2.78 7.54 12.22
N LEU A 53 -1.59 7.53 12.82
CA LEU A 53 -1.39 7.92 14.22
C LEU A 53 -1.79 9.38 14.46
N GLU A 54 -1.44 10.29 13.55
CA GLU A 54 -1.86 11.69 13.63
C GLU A 54 -3.38 11.84 13.58
N LYS A 55 -4.04 11.12 12.67
CA LYS A 55 -5.51 11.13 12.55
C LYS A 55 -6.19 10.53 13.78
N ASP A 56 -5.64 9.48 14.36
CA ASP A 56 -6.16 8.86 15.59
C ASP A 56 -6.05 9.83 16.78
N ALA A 57 -4.89 10.45 16.97
CA ALA A 57 -4.68 11.44 18.02
C ALA A 57 -5.66 12.61 17.91
N ARG A 58 -5.86 13.13 16.68
CA ARG A 58 -6.83 14.19 16.43
C ARG A 58 -8.26 13.76 16.74
N LEU A 59 -8.65 12.55 16.33
CA LEU A 59 -9.98 12.02 16.58
C LEU A 59 -10.23 11.84 18.08
N ARG A 60 -9.23 11.35 18.83
CA ARG A 60 -9.31 11.21 20.29
C ARG A 60 -9.47 12.56 20.98
N ALA A 61 -8.71 13.58 20.59
CA ALA A 61 -8.84 14.92 21.15
C ALA A 61 -10.25 15.50 20.93
N GLU A 62 -10.83 15.28 19.75
CA GLU A 62 -12.19 15.74 19.42
C GLU A 62 -13.29 15.01 20.23
N LEU A 63 -13.15 13.69 20.43
CA LEU A 63 -14.18 12.86 21.06
C LEU A 63 -14.07 12.75 22.58
N LEU A 64 -12.86 12.78 23.13
CA LEU A 64 -12.60 12.55 24.56
C LEU A 64 -12.38 13.84 25.34
N GLY A 65 -12.18 14.97 24.65
CA GLY A 65 -12.11 16.31 25.24
C GLY A 65 -11.13 16.40 26.41
N ASP A 66 -9.90 16.82 26.13
CA ASP A 66 -9.11 17.54 27.15
C ASP A 66 -9.56 19.00 27.20
#